data_AF-X0US39-F1
#
_entry.id   AF-X0US39-F1
#
_cell.length_a   1.000
_cell.length_b   1.000
_cell.length_c   1.000
_cell.angle_alpha   90.00
_cell.angle_beta   90.00
_cell.angle_gamma   90.00
#
_symmetry.space_group_name_H-M   'P 1'
#
loop_
_entity.id
_entity.type
_entity.pdbx_description
1 polymer ?
#
loop_
_entity_poly.entity_id
_entity_poly.type
_entity_poly.pdbx_seq_one_letter_code
_entity_poly.pdbx_strand_id
1 'polypeptide(L)'
;LCILSGGEPVVDLSPQPGKGGRNQQFVLAALAELFSEGMHGITILSGGTDGEDGPTDAAGAVADRTLVKHAQREKMNPREFLTRHDAYRFFESLGGLLRTGPTHTNVMDVRVALVEQLHE
;
A
#
# COMPACT_ATOMS: atom_id res chain seq x y z
N LEU A 1 -10.83 16.12 -0.47
CA LEU A 1 -9.54 16.52 0.14
C LEU A 1 -8.43 15.63 -0.42
N CYS A 2 -7.28 16.20 -0.79
CA CYS A 2 -6.09 15.45 -1.21
C CYS A 2 -4.94 15.78 -0.26
N ILE A 3 -4.45 14.77 0.45
CA ILE A 3 -3.29 14.90 1.35
C ILE A 3 -2.07 14.32 0.62
N LEU A 4 -1.01 15.11 0.57
CA LEU A 4 0.26 14.73 -0.03
C LEU A 4 1.35 14.74 1.03
N SER A 5 2.19 13.72 1.02
CA SER A 5 3.45 13.70 1.77
C SER A 5 4.55 13.02 0.97
N GLY A 6 5.80 13.40 1.22
CA GLY A 6 6.97 12.82 0.58
C GLY A 6 8.09 12.53 1.58
N GLY A 7 9.08 11.75 1.16
CA GLY A 7 10.24 11.35 1.96
C GLY A 7 10.63 9.90 1.68
N GLU A 8 11.43 9.29 2.55
CA GLU A 8 11.93 7.93 2.40
C GLU A 8 11.83 7.18 3.74
N PRO A 9 10.69 6.53 4.03
CA PRO A 9 10.51 5.79 5.26
C PRO A 9 11.33 4.50 5.25
N VAL A 10 11.66 4.02 6.43
CA VAL A 10 12.32 2.72 6.63
C VAL A 10 11.33 1.74 7.26
N VAL A 11 11.53 0.45 6.98
CA VAL A 11 10.78 -0.64 7.62
C VAL A 11 11.75 -1.41 8.51
N ASP A 12 11.41 -1.56 9.78
CA ASP A 12 12.16 -2.41 10.70
C ASP A 12 11.73 -3.87 10.49
N LEU A 13 12.53 -4.60 9.70
CA LEU A 13 12.18 -5.94 9.27
C LEU A 13 12.40 -6.97 10.38
N SER A 14 11.50 -7.95 10.43
CA SER A 14 11.71 -9.15 11.24
C SER A 14 12.89 -9.97 10.69
N PRO A 15 13.48 -10.90 11.47
CA PRO A 15 14.61 -11.72 11.01
C PRO A 15 14.32 -12.56 9.76
N GLN A 16 13.06 -12.87 9.50
CA GLN A 16 12.59 -13.62 8.33
C GLN A 16 11.38 -12.90 7.72
N PRO A 17 11.61 -11.81 6.99
CA PRO A 17 10.53 -11.03 6.42
C PRO A 17 9.93 -11.73 5.20
N GLY A 18 8.65 -11.49 4.95
CA GLY A 18 7.98 -11.80 3.69
C GLY A 18 8.49 -10.93 2.53
N LYS A 19 7.73 -10.89 1.43
CA LYS A 19 8.07 -10.07 0.26
C LYS A 19 7.31 -8.74 0.34
N GLY A 20 7.99 -7.63 0.07
CA GLY A 20 7.40 -6.30 0.09
C GLY A 20 8.44 -5.20 0.02
N GLY A 21 7.98 -3.95 0.04
CA GLY A 21 8.81 -2.76 0.15
C GLY A 21 8.17 -1.73 1.08
N ARG A 22 8.89 -0.62 1.32
CA ARG A 22 8.49 0.43 2.26
C ARG A 22 7.15 1.09 1.88
N ASN A 23 6.91 1.30 0.59
CA ASN A 23 5.67 1.90 0.09
C ASN A 23 4.49 0.94 0.22
N GLN A 24 4.68 -0.32 -0.17
CA GLN A 24 3.68 -1.37 0.04
C GLN A 24 3.33 -1.51 1.53
N GLN A 25 4.33 -1.50 2.42
CA GLN A 25 4.10 -1.59 3.85
C GLN A 25 3.34 -0.41 4.42
N PHE A 26 3.65 0.81 3.97
CA PHE A 26 2.91 2.00 4.37
C PHE A 26 1.42 1.87 4.04
N VAL A 27 1.08 1.46 2.81
CA VAL A 27 -0.32 1.30 2.38
C VAL A 27 -0.98 0.16 3.15
N LEU A 28 -0.28 -0.96 3.38
CA LEU A 28 -0.83 -2.08 4.15
C LEU A 28 -1.10 -1.71 5.61
N ALA A 29 -0.21 -0.91 6.23
CA ALA A 29 -0.39 -0.41 7.58
C ALA A 29 -1.62 0.51 7.67
N ALA A 30 -1.77 1.46 6.74
CA ALA A 30 -2.94 2.33 6.70
C ALA A 30 -4.24 1.53 6.47
N LEU A 31 -4.21 0.57 5.56
CA LEU A 31 -5.33 -0.35 5.31
C LEU A 31 -5.68 -1.15 6.57
N ALA A 32 -4.70 -1.67 7.31
CA ALA A 32 -4.93 -2.45 8.52
C ALA A 32 -5.66 -1.67 9.62
N GLU A 33 -5.45 -0.36 9.71
CA GLU A 33 -6.18 0.52 10.63
C GLU A 33 -7.60 0.83 10.13
N LEU A 34 -7.78 1.02 8.82
CA LEU A 34 -9.08 1.38 8.22
C LEU A 34 -9.93 0.18 7.80
N PHE A 35 -9.44 -1.05 7.96
CA PHE A 35 -10.03 -2.25 7.37
C PHE A 35 -11.46 -2.51 7.85
N SER A 36 -11.70 -2.36 9.16
CA SER A 36 -13.03 -2.54 9.77
C SER A 36 -14.03 -1.47 9.34
N GLU A 37 -13.54 -0.29 8.96
CA GLU A 37 -14.36 0.83 8.48
C GLU A 37 -14.61 0.76 6.98
N GLY A 38 -14.04 -0.20 6.25
CA GLY A 38 -14.36 -0.41 4.84
C GLY A 38 -13.76 0.62 3.87
N MET A 39 -12.93 1.55 4.33
CA MET A 39 -12.33 2.64 3.54
C MET A 39 -13.34 3.43 2.70
N HIS A 40 -14.50 3.79 3.27
CA HIS A 40 -15.52 4.55 2.56
C HIS A 40 -15.01 5.94 2.15
N GLY A 41 -14.97 6.20 0.84
CA GLY A 41 -14.54 7.50 0.30
C GLY A 41 -13.04 7.79 0.49
N ILE A 42 -12.24 6.77 0.82
CA ILE A 42 -10.79 6.92 1.05
C ILE A 42 -10.03 6.06 0.05
N THR A 43 -9.04 6.67 -0.62
CA THR A 43 -8.04 5.95 -1.43
C THR A 43 -6.65 6.36 -0.97
N ILE A 44 -5.78 5.39 -0.73
CA ILE A 44 -4.39 5.61 -0.29
C ILE A 44 -3.46 4.96 -1.30
N LEU A 45 -2.45 5.71 -1.73
CA LEU A 45 -1.37 5.25 -2.60
C LEU A 45 -0.03 5.68 -2.02
N SER A 46 0.96 4.80 -2.12
CA SER A 46 2.37 5.13 -1.87
C SER A 46 3.21 4.53 -2.98
N GLY A 47 4.18 5.27 -3.51
CA GLY A 47 5.05 4.79 -4.56
C GLY A 47 6.43 5.43 -4.57
N GLY A 48 7.46 4.62 -4.83
CA GLY A 48 8.81 5.03 -5.14
C GLY A 48 8.87 5.65 -6.53
N THR A 49 9.50 6.82 -6.62
CA THR A 49 9.54 7.58 -7.88
C THR A 49 10.48 7.00 -8.92
N ASP A 50 11.37 6.09 -8.52
CA ASP A 50 12.23 5.24 -9.36
C ASP A 50 11.49 4.07 -10.02
N GLY A 51 10.28 3.78 -9.54
CA GLY A 51 9.46 2.68 -10.02
C GLY A 51 9.72 1.36 -9.30
N GLU A 52 10.50 1.38 -8.21
CA GLU A 52 10.88 0.21 -7.42
C GLU A 52 10.46 0.37 -5.94
N ASP A 53 10.13 -0.75 -5.30
CA ASP A 53 9.82 -0.79 -3.87
C ASP A 53 10.22 -2.13 -3.27
N GLY A 54 11.36 -2.14 -2.58
CA GLY A 54 11.98 -3.35 -2.05
C GLY A 54 12.41 -4.33 -3.16
N PRO A 55 12.64 -5.62 -2.84
CA PRO A 55 12.99 -6.65 -3.83
C PRO A 55 11.74 -7.13 -4.60
N THR A 56 11.03 -6.21 -5.26
CA THR A 56 9.78 -6.47 -5.97
C THR A 56 9.76 -5.82 -7.36
N ASP A 57 8.75 -6.15 -8.17
CA ASP A 57 8.53 -5.54 -9.49
C ASP A 57 7.51 -4.39 -9.44
N ALA A 58 7.15 -3.93 -8.25
CA ALA A 58 6.21 -2.86 -8.00
C ALA A 58 6.93 -1.62 -7.49
N ALA A 59 6.40 -0.45 -7.84
CA ALA A 59 6.80 0.84 -7.29
C ALA A 59 6.16 1.09 -5.91
N GLY A 60 5.15 0.33 -5.54
CA GLY A 60 4.39 0.53 -4.31
C GLY A 60 3.02 -0.15 -4.37
N ALA A 61 2.04 0.47 -3.72
CA ALA A 61 0.68 -0.07 -3.67
C ALA A 61 -0.40 1.03 -3.65
N VAL A 62 -1.63 0.61 -3.91
CA VAL A 62 -2.85 1.39 -3.74
C VAL A 62 -3.89 0.55 -3.00
N ALA A 63 -4.66 1.19 -2.12
CA ALA A 63 -5.79 0.59 -1.44
C ALA A 63 -6.99 1.53 -1.48
N ASP A 64 -8.15 0.96 -1.81
CA ASP A 64 -9.45 1.61 -1.81
C ASP A 64 -10.52 0.65 -1.27
N ARG A 65 -11.78 1.10 -1.28
CA ARG A 65 -12.93 0.28 -0.90
C ARG A 65 -13.09 -0.99 -1.74
N THR A 66 -12.72 -0.97 -3.02
CA THR A 66 -12.81 -2.14 -3.90
C THR A 66 -11.85 -3.22 -3.43
N LEU A 67 -10.61 -2.84 -3.12
CA LEU A 67 -9.59 -3.73 -2.58
C LEU A 67 -10.01 -4.31 -1.22
N VAL A 68 -10.58 -3.49 -0.32
CA VAL A 68 -11.10 -3.96 0.98
C VAL A 68 -12.16 -5.04 0.79
N LYS A 69 -13.15 -4.80 -0.08
CA LYS A 69 -14.21 -5.79 -0.37
C LYS A 69 -13.63 -7.09 -0.94
N HIS A 70 -12.60 -6.99 -1.78
CA HIS A 70 -11.93 -8.16 -2.33
C HIS A 70 -11.19 -8.93 -1.24
N ALA A 71 -10.41 -8.26 -0.40
CA ALA A 71 -9.72 -8.87 0.75
C ALA A 71 -10.69 -9.59 1.70
N GLN A 72 -11.84 -8.97 2.01
CA GLN A 72 -12.87 -9.57 2.86
C GLN A 72 -13.45 -10.85 2.24
N ARG A 73 -13.72 -10.86 0.93
CA ARG A 73 -14.20 -12.05 0.21
C ARG A 73 -13.17 -13.18 0.24
N GLU A 74 -11.90 -12.86 0.02
CA GLU A 74 -10.80 -13.81 0.06
C GLU A 74 -10.33 -14.15 1.49
N LYS A 75 -10.99 -13.56 2.52
CA LYS A 75 -10.66 -13.73 3.94
C LYS A 75 -9.19 -13.39 4.26
N MET A 76 -8.61 -12.44 3.55
CA MET A 76 -7.23 -11.99 3.76
C MET A 76 -7.21 -10.86 4.79
N ASN A 77 -6.54 -11.09 5.92
CA ASN A 77 -6.43 -10.11 7.00
C ASN A 77 -5.17 -9.24 6.81
N PRO A 78 -5.29 -7.92 6.55
CA PRO A 78 -4.12 -7.07 6.32
C PRO A 78 -3.13 -7.04 7.50
N ARG A 79 -3.61 -7.15 8.76
CA ARG A 79 -2.74 -7.15 9.95
C ARG A 79 -1.80 -8.37 9.98
N GLU A 80 -2.24 -9.52 9.47
CA GLU A 80 -1.42 -10.73 9.41
C GLU A 80 -0.26 -10.58 8.41
N PHE A 81 -0.54 -10.03 7.22
CA PHE A 81 0.48 -9.77 6.20
C PHE A 81 1.45 -8.67 6.64
N LEU A 82 0.94 -7.64 7.33
CA LEU A 82 1.76 -6.56 7.88
C LEU A 82 2.79 -7.11 8.89
N THR A 83 2.32 -7.91 9.86
CA THR A 83 3.17 -8.53 10.90
C THR A 83 4.27 -9.41 10.31
N ARG A 84 3.99 -10.09 9.20
CA ARG A 84 4.93 -11.01 8.52
C ARG A 84 5.85 -10.31 7.52
N HIS A 85 5.75 -9.00 7.39
CA HIS A 85 6.40 -8.23 6.36
C HIS A 85 6.13 -8.68 4.92
N ASP A 86 4.90 -9.11 4.61
CA ASP A 86 4.55 -9.79 3.35
C ASP A 86 3.56 -9.00 2.47
N ALA A 87 3.73 -7.67 2.41
CA ALA A 87 2.79 -6.77 1.74
C ALA A 87 2.64 -7.04 0.23
N TYR A 88 3.72 -7.47 -0.45
CA TYR A 88 3.68 -7.75 -1.88
C TYR A 88 2.64 -8.81 -2.21
N ARG A 89 2.63 -9.95 -1.50
CA ARG A 89 1.70 -11.05 -1.77
C ARG A 89 0.25 -10.66 -1.48
N PHE A 90 0.03 -9.79 -0.48
CA PHE A 90 -1.28 -9.25 -0.18
C PHE A 90 -1.82 -8.44 -1.38
N PHE A 91 -1.06 -7.45 -1.85
CA PHE A 91 -1.50 -6.60 -2.94
C PHE A 91 -1.50 -7.30 -4.31
N GLU A 92 -0.59 -8.25 -4.54
CA GLU A 92 -0.55 -9.06 -5.76
C GLU A 92 -1.86 -9.87 -5.91
N SER A 93 -2.30 -10.51 -4.82
CA SER A 93 -3.52 -11.32 -4.81
C SER A 93 -4.79 -10.49 -5.04
N LEU A 94 -4.75 -9.20 -4.69
CA LEU A 94 -5.93 -8.33 -4.68
C LEU A 94 -5.94 -7.30 -5.82
N GLY A 95 -4.87 -7.22 -6.61
CA GLY A 95 -4.72 -6.25 -7.70
C GLY A 95 -4.36 -4.84 -7.23
N GLY A 96 -3.76 -4.69 -6.05
CA GLY A 96 -3.40 -3.39 -5.46
C GLY A 96 -1.95 -2.96 -5.68
N LEU A 97 -1.15 -3.71 -6.46
CA LEU A 97 0.23 -3.31 -6.75
C LEU A 97 0.27 -2.13 -7.72
N LEU A 98 1.08 -1.13 -7.40
CA LEU A 98 1.42 -0.05 -8.32
C LEU A 98 2.62 -0.47 -9.16
N ARG A 99 2.42 -0.77 -10.44
CA ARG A 99 3.49 -1.16 -11.37
C ARG A 99 3.67 -0.10 -12.44
N THR A 100 4.72 0.72 -12.29
CA THR A 100 5.09 1.75 -13.28
C THR A 100 6.13 1.25 -14.26
N GLY A 101 6.90 0.22 -13.88
CA GLY A 101 8.20 -0.05 -14.49
C GLY A 101 9.24 1.01 -14.08
N PRO A 102 10.51 0.86 -14.52
CA PRO A 102 11.56 1.81 -14.22
C PRO A 102 11.22 3.18 -14.81
N THR A 103 11.25 4.22 -13.98
CA THR A 103 10.91 5.59 -14.41
C THR A 103 12.15 6.38 -14.83
N HIS A 104 13.34 5.86 -14.52
CA HIS A 104 14.65 6.50 -14.76
C HIS A 104 14.86 7.83 -14.04
N THR A 105 14.16 8.07 -12.93
CA THR A 105 14.39 9.21 -12.02
C THR A 105 14.18 8.78 -10.58
N ASN A 106 14.84 9.40 -9.61
CA ASN A 106 14.61 9.09 -8.20
C ASN A 106 14.61 10.37 -7.37
N VAL A 107 13.45 10.69 -6.81
CA VAL A 107 13.22 11.76 -5.83
C VAL A 107 12.51 11.22 -4.58
N MET A 108 12.87 10.00 -4.17
CA MET A 108 12.31 9.23 -3.04
C MET A 108 10.84 8.81 -3.28
N ASP A 109 10.01 8.78 -2.23
CA ASP A 109 8.64 8.31 -2.29
C ASP A 109 7.62 9.44 -2.23
N VAL A 110 6.47 9.21 -2.87
CA VAL A 110 5.27 10.03 -2.78
C VAL A 110 4.12 9.20 -2.19
N ARG A 111 3.42 9.80 -1.23
CA ARG A 111 2.20 9.27 -0.60
C ARG A 111 1.03 10.20 -0.87
N VAL A 112 -0.06 9.63 -1.34
CA VAL A 112 -1.30 10.33 -1.67
C VAL A 112 -2.45 9.67 -0.90
N ALA A 113 -3.22 10.48 -0.17
CA ALA A 113 -4.50 10.06 0.37
C ALA A 113 -5.61 10.98 -0.16
N LEU A 114 -6.57 10.39 -0.86
CA LEU A 114 -7.78 11.06 -1.32
C LEU A 114 -8.92 10.74 -0.36
N VAL A 115 -9.61 11.78 0.10
CA VAL A 115 -10.81 11.68 0.93
C VAL A 115 -11.93 12.42 0.22
N GLU A 116 -12.95 11.67 -0.20
CA GLU A 116 -14.16 12.19 -0.84
C GLU A 116 -15.04 12.91 0.19
N GLN A 117 -15.78 13.93 -0.24
CA GLN A 117 -16.87 14.45 0.57
C GLN A 117 -18.00 13.44 0.55
N LEU A 118 -18.30 12.84 1.70
CA LEU A 118 -19.53 12.08 1.87
C LEU A 118 -20.68 13.10 1.80
N HIS A 119 -21.44 13.05 0.71
CA HIS A 119 -22.74 13.70 0.67
C HIS A 119 -23.71 12.79 1.43
N GLU A 120 -24.27 13.32 2.53
CA GLU A 120 -25.39 12.70 3.26
C GLU A 120 -26.63 12.56 2.35
#